data_AF-A0A9D5P532-F1
#
_entry.id   AF-A0A9D5P532-F1
#
_cell.length_a   1.000
_cell.length_b   1.000
_cell.length_c   1.000
_cell.angle_alpha   90.00
_cell.angle_beta   90.00
_cell.angle_gamma   90.00
#
_symmetry.space_group_name_H-M   'P 1'
#
loop_
_entity.id
_entity.type
_entity.pdbx_description
1 polymer ?
#
loop_
_entity_poly.entity_id
_entity_poly.type
_entity_poly.pdbx_seq_one_letter_code
_entity_poly.pdbx_strand_id
1 'polypeptide(L)'
;MNQRYNDDDFAGFVEELVITKRLNKTEAGIAKQMLDQGYNSLSEIQKNVFDNAIERNSVKECKRCSNEIPWSEMIEALDNGGLCGWCHHFKSKMEEE
;
A
#
# COMPACT_ATOMS: atom_id res chain seq x y z
N MET A 1 9.70 -10.06 -9.12
CA MET A 1 9.06 -9.88 -7.80
C MET A 1 9.67 -8.65 -7.17
N ASN A 2 8.84 -7.70 -6.75
CA ASN A 2 9.31 -6.51 -6.03
C ASN A 2 9.87 -6.95 -4.67
N GLN A 3 11.13 -6.60 -4.36
CA GLN A 3 11.79 -7.03 -3.13
C GLN A 3 11.06 -6.60 -1.86
N ARG A 4 10.32 -5.48 -1.94
CA ARG A 4 9.51 -4.95 -0.84
C ARG A 4 8.34 -5.85 -0.42
N TYR A 5 7.94 -6.84 -1.24
CA TYR A 5 6.85 -7.75 -0.87
C TYR A 5 7.25 -8.80 0.17
N ASN A 6 8.55 -8.97 0.42
CA ASN A 6 9.05 -9.89 1.45
C ASN A 6 9.12 -9.24 2.84
N ASP A 7 8.73 -7.97 2.95
CA ASP A 7 8.60 -7.27 4.22
C ASP A 7 7.42 -7.83 5.02
N ASP A 8 7.60 -8.05 6.32
CA ASP A 8 6.59 -8.62 7.21
C ASP A 8 5.30 -7.77 7.24
N ASP A 9 5.42 -6.45 7.04
CA ASP A 9 4.28 -5.53 7.03
C ASP A 9 3.50 -5.54 5.70
N PHE A 10 4.04 -6.15 4.64
CA PHE A 10 3.39 -6.13 3.32
C PHE A 10 2.04 -6.86 3.33
N ALA A 11 1.94 -7.99 4.04
CA ALA A 11 0.69 -8.74 4.14
C ALA A 11 -0.40 -7.91 4.83
N GLY A 12 -0.06 -7.18 5.90
CA GLY A 12 -0.98 -6.29 6.60
C GLY A 12 -1.50 -5.18 5.69
N PHE A 13 -0.61 -4.55 4.93
CA PHE A 13 -0.99 -3.55 3.92
C PHE A 13 -1.98 -4.11 2.88
N VAL A 14 -1.73 -5.33 2.37
CA VAL A 14 -2.63 -5.95 1.37
C VAL A 14 -3.99 -6.29 1.98
N GLU A 15 -4.03 -6.73 3.24
CA GLU A 15 -5.27 -6.93 3.97
C GLU A 15 -6.07 -5.63 4.12
N GLU A 16 -5.40 -4.52 4.47
CA GLU A 16 -6.04 -3.21 4.56
C GLU A 16 -6.60 -2.74 3.21
N LEU A 17 -5.91 -2.98 2.09
CA LEU A 17 -6.45 -2.66 0.75
C LEU A 17 -7.78 -3.37 0.47
N VAL A 18 -7.91 -4.62 0.93
CA VAL A 18 -9.13 -5.41 0.81
C VAL A 18 -10.23 -4.87 1.73
N ILE A 19 -9.92 -4.56 2.99
CA ILE A 19 -10.88 -4.07 3.99
C ILE A 19 -11.41 -2.68 3.62
N THR A 20 -10.51 -1.78 3.20
CA THR A 20 -10.84 -0.40 2.80
C THR A 20 -11.47 -0.30 1.41
N LYS A 21 -11.65 -1.43 0.71
CA LYS A 21 -12.26 -1.52 -0.62
C LYS A 21 -11.57 -0.64 -1.67
N ARG A 22 -10.26 -0.44 -1.55
CA ARG A 22 -9.43 0.27 -2.56
C ARG A 22 -9.20 -0.57 -3.83
N LEU A 23 -9.45 -1.87 -3.74
CA LEU A 23 -9.36 -2.82 -4.84
C LEU A 23 -10.73 -3.06 -5.48
N ASN A 24 -10.76 -3.19 -6.81
CA ASN A 24 -11.96 -3.67 -7.48
C ASN A 24 -12.21 -5.17 -7.16
N LYS A 25 -13.36 -5.71 -7.57
CA LYS A 25 -13.76 -7.09 -7.24
C LYS A 25 -12.72 -8.13 -7.68
N THR A 26 -12.14 -7.96 -8.87
CA THR A 26 -11.13 -8.89 -9.42
C THR A 26 -9.82 -8.78 -8.64
N GLU A 27 -9.34 -7.56 -8.43
CA GLU A 27 -8.11 -7.27 -7.68
C GLU A 27 -8.21 -7.79 -6.24
N ALA A 28 -9.35 -7.57 -5.57
CA ALA A 28 -9.58 -8.05 -4.22
C ALA A 28 -9.58 -9.59 -4.14
N GLY A 29 -10.09 -10.29 -5.16
CA GLY A 29 -10.03 -11.74 -5.24
C GLY A 29 -8.58 -12.25 -5.36
N ILE A 30 -7.78 -11.61 -6.20
CA ILE A 30 -6.36 -11.93 -6.39
C ILE A 30 -5.57 -11.63 -5.11
N ALA A 31 -5.82 -10.49 -4.46
CA ALA A 31 -5.18 -10.11 -3.21
C ALA A 31 -5.47 -11.12 -2.09
N LYS A 32 -6.71 -11.60 -1.98
CA LYS A 32 -7.07 -12.67 -1.03
C LYS A 32 -6.35 -13.99 -1.34
N GLN A 33 -6.22 -14.36 -2.61
CA GLN A 33 -5.45 -15.54 -2.99
C GLN A 33 -3.97 -15.37 -2.61
N MET A 34 -3.39 -14.18 -2.83
CA MET A 34 -2.01 -13.86 -2.42
C MET A 34 -1.82 -14.01 -0.90
N LEU A 35 -2.76 -13.48 -0.11
CA LEU A 35 -2.72 -13.58 1.37
C LEU A 35 -2.84 -15.02 1.87
N ASP A 36 -3.69 -15.83 1.23
CA ASP A 36 -3.96 -17.21 1.64
C ASP A 36 -2.86 -18.19 1.22
N GLN A 37 -2.31 -18.02 0.00
CA GLN A 37 -1.46 -19.03 -0.66
C GLN A 37 -0.09 -18.50 -1.09
N GLY A 38 0.17 -17.21 -0.88
CA GLY A 38 1.41 -16.53 -1.24
C GLY A 38 1.46 -16.07 -2.69
N TYR A 39 2.34 -15.10 -2.98
CA TYR A 39 2.49 -14.52 -4.33
C TYR A 39 2.80 -15.55 -5.43
N ASN A 40 3.47 -16.66 -5.09
CA ASN A 40 3.81 -17.71 -6.06
C ASN A 40 2.61 -18.56 -6.49
N SER A 41 1.47 -18.52 -5.78
CA SER A 41 0.25 -19.20 -6.19
C SER A 41 -0.46 -18.47 -7.35
N LEU A 42 -0.10 -17.22 -7.61
CA LEU A 42 -0.69 -16.41 -8.66
C LEU A 42 -0.13 -16.81 -10.04
N SER A 43 -1.00 -16.90 -11.04
CA SER A 43 -0.59 -16.95 -12.44
C SER A 43 0.10 -15.66 -12.88
N GLU A 44 0.84 -15.70 -13.98
CA GLU A 44 1.57 -14.51 -14.49
C GLU A 44 0.65 -13.32 -14.76
N ILE A 45 -0.55 -13.58 -15.31
CA ILE A 45 -1.55 -12.53 -15.55
C ILE A 45 -2.04 -11.96 -14.21
N GLN A 46 -2.31 -12.82 -13.21
CA GLN A 46 -2.73 -12.37 -11.89
C GLN A 46 -1.64 -11.57 -11.18
N LYS A 47 -0.37 -11.95 -11.30
CA LYS A 47 0.77 -11.19 -10.78
C LYS A 47 0.82 -9.79 -11.36
N ASN A 48 0.68 -9.66 -12.68
CA ASN A 48 0.63 -8.34 -13.33
C ASN A 48 -0.54 -7.50 -12.83
N VAL A 49 -1.73 -8.08 -12.67
CA VAL A 49 -2.90 -7.36 -12.11
C VAL A 49 -2.65 -6.94 -10.67
N PHE A 50 -2.10 -7.84 -9.86
CA PHE A 50 -1.77 -7.60 -8.46
C PHE A 50 -0.73 -6.48 -8.33
N ASP A 51 0.39 -6.57 -9.05
CA ASP A 51 1.48 -5.60 -9.00
C ASP A 51 1.02 -4.20 -9.41
N ASN A 52 0.23 -4.11 -10.49
CA ASN A 52 -0.38 -2.84 -10.89
C ASN A 52 -1.34 -2.28 -9.83
N ALA A 53 -2.07 -3.14 -9.12
CA ALA A 53 -2.96 -2.70 -8.04
C ALA A 53 -2.18 -2.17 -6.85
N ILE A 54 -1.06 -2.81 -6.48
CA ILE A 54 -0.16 -2.35 -5.42
C ILE A 54 0.50 -1.01 -5.81
N GLU A 55 1.00 -0.88 -7.03
CA GLU A 55 1.62 0.37 -7.50
C GLU A 55 0.64 1.54 -7.47
N ARG A 56 -0.61 1.35 -7.91
CA ARG A 56 -1.65 2.39 -7.84
C ARG A 56 -2.06 2.78 -6.41
N ASN A 57 -1.82 1.89 -5.45
CA ASN A 57 -2.17 2.10 -4.05
C ASN A 57 -0.91 2.18 -3.18
N SER A 58 0.20 2.71 -3.70
CA SER A 58 1.38 2.94 -2.89
C SER A 58 2.08 4.24 -3.27
N VAL A 59 2.76 4.82 -2.29
CA VAL A 59 3.63 5.97 -2.44
C VAL A 59 4.98 5.56 -1.89
N LYS A 60 6.01 5.52 -2.75
CA LYS A 60 7.33 5.02 -2.35
C LYS A 60 7.97 5.85 -1.24
N GLU A 61 7.87 7.17 -1.37
CA GLU A 61 8.52 8.13 -0.47
C GLU A 61 7.57 9.27 -0.10
N CYS A 62 7.74 9.81 1.10
CA CYS A 62 7.01 10.97 1.57
C CYS A 62 7.31 12.19 0.67
N LYS A 63 6.27 12.83 0.15
CA LYS A 63 6.39 13.99 -0.77
C LYS A 63 7.10 15.21 -0.16
N ARG A 64 7.22 15.28 1.17
CA ARG A 64 7.86 16.42 1.87
C ARG A 64 9.30 16.12 2.29
N CYS A 65 9.54 14.99 2.95
CA CYS A 65 10.86 14.67 3.51
C CYS A 65 11.64 13.64 2.69
N SER A 66 11.05 13.06 1.63
CA SER A 66 11.67 12.05 0.76
C SER A 66 12.10 10.76 1.46
N ASN A 67 11.71 10.55 2.72
CA ASN A 67 11.92 9.27 3.39
C ASN A 67 10.99 8.21 2.80
N GLU A 68 11.48 6.97 2.69
CA GLU A 68 10.67 5.82 2.30
C GLU A 68 9.51 5.62 3.29
N ILE A 69 8.32 5.36 2.75
CA ILE A 69 7.12 5.07 3.57
C ILE A 69 7.05 3.56 3.80
N PRO A 70 7.03 3.10 5.06
CA PRO A 70 6.85 1.68 5.38
C PRO A 70 5.45 1.20 4.99
N TRP A 71 5.29 -0.11 4.75
CA TRP A 71 3.99 -0.65 4.35
C TRP A 71 2.89 -0.44 5.40
N SER A 72 3.26 -0.52 6.67
CA SER A 72 2.38 -0.26 7.82
C SER A 72 1.84 1.18 7.87
N GLU A 73 2.49 2.16 7.23
CA GLU A 73 1.99 3.54 7.13
C GLU A 73 1.37 3.86 5.76
N MET A 74 1.37 2.92 4.81
CA MET A 74 1.10 3.21 3.41
C MET A 74 -0.34 3.71 3.17
N ILE A 75 -1.33 3.12 3.84
CA ILE A 75 -2.73 3.55 3.72
C ILE A 75 -2.93 4.94 4.29
N GLU A 76 -2.40 5.20 5.49
CA GLU A 76 -2.43 6.53 6.09
C GLU A 76 -1.73 7.55 5.19
N ALA A 77 -0.58 7.20 4.62
CA ALA A 77 0.15 8.09 3.74
C ALA A 77 -0.64 8.45 2.46
N LEU A 78 -1.40 7.50 1.89
CA LEU A 78 -2.30 7.77 0.77
C LEU A 78 -3.39 8.77 1.18
N ASP A 79 -4.02 8.57 2.33
CA ASP A 79 -5.07 9.45 2.86
C ASP A 79 -4.53 10.83 3.23
N ASN A 80 -3.28 10.89 3.67
CA ASN A 80 -2.54 12.12 3.97
C ASN A 80 -2.00 12.84 2.72
N GLY A 81 -2.40 12.43 1.51
CA GLY A 81 -2.00 13.05 0.25
C GLY A 81 -0.57 12.72 -0.21
N GLY A 82 0.01 11.65 0.32
CA GLY A 82 1.40 11.21 0.09
C GLY A 82 2.40 11.73 1.12
N LEU A 83 1.93 12.11 2.31
CA LEU A 83 2.77 12.53 3.43
C LEU A 83 2.84 11.40 4.47
N CYS A 84 4.04 11.14 5.01
CA CYS A 84 4.16 10.29 6.19
C CYS A 84 3.45 10.93 7.39
N GLY A 85 3.14 10.14 8.42
CA GLY A 85 2.38 10.59 9.58
C GLY A 85 2.97 11.83 10.25
N TRP A 86 4.30 11.89 10.40
CA TRP A 86 4.98 13.06 10.98
C TRP A 86 4.82 14.32 10.13
N CYS A 87 5.01 14.22 8.80
CA CYS A 87 4.89 15.36 7.90
C CYS A 87 3.44 15.86 7.80
N HIS A 88 2.47 14.94 7.84
CA HIS A 88 1.06 15.28 7.87
C HIS A 88 0.71 16.03 9.17
N HIS A 89 1.06 15.47 10.33
CA HIS A 89 0.80 16.11 11.63
C HIS A 89 1.41 17.50 11.75
N PHE A 90 2.65 17.67 11.28
CA PHE A 90 3.30 18.98 11.24
C PHE A 90 2.51 19.97 10.36
N LYS A 91 2.03 19.53 9.20
CA LYS A 91 1.26 20.38 8.27
C LYS A 91 -0.06 20.82 8.90
N SER A 92 -0.82 19.90 9.49
CA SER A 92 -2.12 20.17 10.10
C SER A 92 -2.02 21.23 11.21
N LYS A 93 -0.98 21.15 12.03
CA LYS A 93 -0.73 22.17 13.08
C LYS A 93 -0.47 23.58 12.55
N MET A 94 0.12 23.73 11.37
CA MET A 94 0.35 25.07 10.78
C MET A 94 -0.90 25.63 10.08
N GLU A 95 -1.91 24.80 9.79
CA GLU A 95 -3.16 25.24 9.17
C GLU A 95 -4.22 25.66 10.21
N GLU A 96 -4.02 25.27 11.48
CA GLU A 96 -4.86 25.64 12.62
C GLU A 96 -4.44 26.95 13.31
N GLU A 97 -3.31 27.54 12.90
CA GLU A 97 -2.80 28.86 13.31
C GLU A 97 -3.12 29.96 12.29
#